data_AF-E9I8P7-F1
#
_entry.id   AF-E9I8P7-F1
#
_cell.length_a   1.000
_cell.length_b   1.000
_cell.length_c   1.000
_cell.angle_alpha   90.00
_cell.angle_beta   90.00
_cell.angle_gamma   90.00
#
_symmetry.space_group_name_H-M   'P 1'
#
loop_
_entity.id
_entity.type
_entity.pdbx_description
1 polymer ?
#
loop_
_entity_poly.entity_id
_entity_poly.type
_entity_poly.pdbx_seq_one_letter_code
_entity_poly.pdbx_strand_id
1 'polypeptide(L)'
;DEAERLGRALGCKLLRTSVKEDIGVMSVFRHLASRCLHEMRRSDDDYQDDLRLYSAEPRSPSVISAFSPDGSMCGRNVGNGTIILRPGGHKTKSHKKRNFVKNACRLL
;
A
#
# COMPACT_ATOMS: atom_id res chain seq x y z
N ASP A 1 -8.79 16.24 34.47
CA ASP A 1 -7.60 17.12 34.30
C ASP A 1 -6.36 16.37 33.83
N GLU A 2 -5.95 15.29 34.50
CA GLU A 2 -4.77 14.50 34.07
C GLU A 2 -4.95 13.84 32.69
N ALA A 3 -6.07 13.15 32.47
CA ALA A 3 -6.37 12.51 31.19
C ALA A 3 -6.38 13.49 30.01
N GLU A 4 -6.84 14.73 30.23
CA GLU A 4 -6.81 15.79 29.21
C GLU A 4 -5.40 16.25 28.89
N ARG A 5 -4.54 16.38 29.92
CA ARG A 5 -3.11 16.66 29.72
C ARG A 5 -2.42 15.56 28.94
N LEU A 6 -2.67 14.30 29.30
CA LEU A 6 -2.09 13.15 28.62
C LEU A 6 -2.55 13.06 27.15
N GLY A 7 -3.85 13.27 26.91
CA GLY A 7 -4.39 13.31 25.55
C GLY A 7 -3.70 14.35 24.67
N ARG A 8 -3.51 15.57 25.20
CA ARG A 8 -2.76 16.63 24.49
C ARG A 8 -1.31 16.25 24.23
N ALA A 9 -0.62 15.70 25.23
CA ALA A 9 0.79 15.31 25.09
C ALA A 9 1.01 14.21 24.03
N LEU A 10 0.07 13.29 23.90
CA LEU A 10 0.12 12.19 22.92
C LEU A 10 -0.50 12.55 21.56
N GLY A 11 -1.07 13.75 21.41
CA GLY A 11 -1.83 14.11 20.21
C GLY A 11 -3.12 13.29 20.05
N CYS A 12 -3.62 12.68 21.14
CA CYS A 12 -4.84 11.89 21.15
C CYS A 12 -6.06 12.77 21.49
N LYS A 13 -7.17 12.54 20.79
CA LYS A 13 -8.45 13.18 21.13
C LYS A 13 -9.10 12.47 22.32
N LEU A 14 -9.28 13.17 23.42
CA LEU A 14 -10.06 12.67 24.56
C LEU A 14 -11.56 12.95 24.33
N LEU A 15 -12.40 11.93 24.52
CA LEU A 15 -13.85 12.03 24.47
C LEU A 15 -14.41 11.49 25.80
N ARG A 16 -15.18 12.31 26.53
CA ARG A 16 -15.86 11.87 27.75
C ARG A 16 -17.17 11.19 27.36
N THR A 17 -17.39 9.98 27.87
CA THR A 17 -18.56 9.17 27.53
C THR A 17 -19.10 8.40 28.72
N SER A 18 -20.38 8.08 28.69
CA SER A 18 -21.07 7.20 29.63
C SER A 18 -22.05 6.31 28.86
N VAL A 19 -21.85 5.00 28.89
CA VAL A 19 -22.76 4.04 28.21
C VAL A 19 -24.08 3.94 28.96
N LYS A 20 -24.03 4.00 30.29
CA LYS A 20 -25.23 3.94 31.15
C LYS A 20 -26.17 5.11 30.88
N GLU A 21 -25.61 6.29 30.66
CA GLU A 21 -26.36 7.54 30.47
C GLU A 21 -26.50 7.94 29.00
N ASP A 22 -26.00 7.11 28.07
CA ASP A 22 -25.92 7.39 26.63
C ASP A 22 -25.27 8.74 26.27
N ILE A 23 -24.20 9.09 27.00
CA ILE A 23 -23.45 10.34 26.77
C ILE A 23 -22.27 10.06 25.86
N GLY A 24 -22.21 10.76 24.72
CA GLY A 24 -21.01 10.83 23.87
C GLY A 24 -20.64 9.53 23.14
N VAL A 25 -21.44 8.47 23.28
CA VAL A 25 -21.20 7.15 22.67
C VAL A 25 -21.09 7.28 21.15
N MET A 26 -22.07 7.93 20.51
CA MET A 26 -22.04 8.20 19.07
C MET A 26 -20.88 9.09 18.63
N SER A 27 -20.40 9.99 19.48
CA SER A 27 -19.25 10.84 19.17
C SER A 27 -17.96 10.03 19.04
N VAL A 28 -17.80 8.96 19.83
CA VAL A 28 -16.64 8.07 19.73
C VAL A 28 -16.63 7.34 18.40
N PHE A 29 -17.73 6.68 18.06
CA PHE A 29 -17.83 5.94 16.79
C PHE A 29 -17.66 6.86 15.58
N ARG A 30 -18.30 8.04 15.59
CA ARG A 30 -18.16 9.02 14.51
C ARG A 30 -16.70 9.48 14.37
N HIS A 31 -16.01 9.73 15.47
CA HIS A 31 -14.61 10.14 15.44
C HIS A 31 -13.71 9.03 14.88
N LEU A 32 -13.89 7.78 15.32
CA LEU A 32 -13.12 6.64 14.84
C LEU A 32 -13.37 6.35 13.35
N ALA A 33 -14.63 6.39 12.91
CA ALA A 33 -14.98 6.21 11.51
C ALA A 33 -14.35 7.29 10.61
N SER A 34 -14.40 8.56 11.05
CA SER A 34 -13.76 9.66 10.34
C SER A 34 -12.24 9.52 10.26
N ARG A 35 -11.60 9.05 11.34
CA ARG A 35 -10.15 8.80 11.37
C ARG A 35 -9.75 7.69 10.42
N CYS A 36 -10.46 6.56 10.45
CA CYS A 36 -10.26 5.44 9.54
C CYS A 36 -10.40 5.88 8.07
N LEU A 37 -11.46 6.63 7.74
CA LEU A 37 -11.67 7.15 6.38
C LEU A 37 -10.54 8.08 5.92
N HIS A 38 -10.05 8.93 6.82
CA HIS A 38 -8.93 9.82 6.51
C HIS A 38 -7.64 9.05 6.23
N GLU A 39 -7.34 8.01 7.01
CA GLU A 39 -6.16 7.15 6.81
C GLU A 39 -6.23 6.37 5.50
N MET A 40 -7.42 5.86 5.11
CA MET A 40 -7.61 5.21 3.81
C MET A 40 -7.35 6.16 2.65
N ARG A 41 -7.95 7.36 2.67
CA ARG A 41 -7.76 8.37 1.61
C ARG A 41 -6.32 8.84 1.48
N ARG A 42 -5.64 9.04 2.60
CA ARG A 42 -4.22 9.42 2.61
C ARG A 42 -3.35 8.35 1.95
N SER A 43 -3.65 7.08 2.21
CA SER A 43 -2.92 5.96 1.61
C SER A 43 -3.03 6.01 0.08
N ASP A 44 -4.22 6.29 -0.46
CA ASP A 44 -4.45 6.39 -1.91
C ASP A 44 -3.71 7.60 -2.54
N ASP A 45 -3.69 8.75 -1.85
CA ASP A 45 -3.00 9.96 -2.33
C ASP A 45 -1.47 9.76 -2.40
N ASP A 46 -0.86 9.06 -1.43
CA ASP A 46 0.58 8.77 -1.43
C ASP A 46 0.99 7.86 -2.62
N TYR A 47 0.12 6.93 -3.07
CA TYR A 47 0.35 6.16 -4.29
C TYR A 47 0.15 6.97 -5.57
N GLN A 48 -0.78 7.92 -5.56
CA GLN A 48 -1.09 8.73 -6.72
C GLN A 48 -0.06 9.85 -6.94
N ASP A 49 0.56 10.39 -5.89
CA ASP A 49 1.65 11.36 -5.98
C ASP A 49 2.94 10.72 -6.54
N ASP A 50 3.26 9.49 -6.11
CA ASP A 50 4.37 8.72 -6.67
C ASP A 50 4.14 8.48 -8.18
N LEU A 51 2.92 8.10 -8.59
CA LEU A 51 2.57 7.92 -10.01
C LEU A 51 2.59 9.25 -10.81
N ARG A 52 2.25 10.37 -10.16
CA ARG A 52 2.27 11.71 -10.78
C ARG A 52 3.69 12.24 -10.97
N LEU A 53 4.62 11.93 -10.06
CA LEU A 53 6.05 12.20 -10.24
C LEU A 53 6.61 11.42 -11.45
N TYR A 54 6.07 10.24 -11.76
CA TYR A 54 6.39 9.50 -12.99
C TYR A 54 5.62 9.99 -14.24
N SER A 55 4.55 10.78 -14.09
CA SER A 55 3.66 11.18 -15.21
C SER A 55 3.73 12.66 -15.60
N ALA A 56 4.46 13.50 -14.85
CA ALA A 56 4.53 14.95 -15.07
C ALA A 56 5.58 15.40 -16.13
N GLU A 57 6.09 14.49 -16.94
CA GLU A 57 6.92 14.83 -18.10
C GLU A 57 6.33 14.14 -19.35
N PRO A 58 6.34 14.77 -20.55
CA PRO A 58 5.88 14.15 -21.78
C PRO A 58 6.89 13.09 -22.24
N ARG A 59 7.02 12.01 -21.47
CA ARG A 59 7.68 10.79 -21.89
C ARG A 59 6.59 9.74 -22.03
N SER A 60 6.36 9.41 -23.30
CA SER A 60 5.52 8.34 -23.83
C SER A 60 5.26 7.24 -22.80
N PRO A 61 4.00 6.87 -22.52
CA PRO A 61 3.75 5.77 -21.61
C PRO A 61 4.31 4.52 -22.27
N SER A 62 5.25 3.85 -21.60
CA SER A 62 5.72 2.52 -22.00
C SER A 62 4.62 1.52 -21.70
N VAL A 63 3.51 1.62 -22.43
CA VAL A 63 2.42 0.64 -22.38
C VAL A 63 2.86 -0.54 -23.24
N ILE A 64 3.05 -1.69 -22.61
CA ILE A 64 3.19 -2.95 -23.33
C ILE A 64 1.80 -3.28 -23.90
N SER A 65 1.57 -2.98 -25.18
CA SER A 65 0.44 -3.53 -25.91
C SER A 65 0.70 -5.02 -26.15
N ALA A 66 0.33 -5.86 -25.18
CA ALA A 66 0.49 -7.31 -25.27
C ALA A 66 -0.60 -8.00 -26.09
N PHE A 67 -1.60 -7.25 -26.58
CA PHE A 67 -2.73 -7.80 -27.34
C PHE A 67 -3.06 -6.92 -28.55
N SER A 68 -2.15 -6.84 -29.51
CA SER A 68 -2.54 -6.45 -30.88
C SER A 68 -3.05 -7.71 -31.60
N PRO A 69 -4.30 -7.76 -32.11
CA PRO A 69 -4.91 -8.98 -32.62
C PRO A 69 -4.52 -9.34 -34.06
N ASP A 70 -3.60 -8.59 -34.68
CA ASP A 70 -3.24 -8.83 -36.07
C ASP A 70 -2.13 -9.88 -36.12
N GLY A 71 -2.59 -11.13 -35.99
CA GLY A 71 -1.83 -12.34 -36.23
C GLY A 71 -1.36 -12.40 -37.66
N SER A 72 -0.07 -12.14 -37.86
CA SER A 72 0.69 -12.74 -38.95
C SER A 72 2.15 -12.52 -38.60
N MET A 73 2.90 -13.60 -38.39
CA MET A 73 4.30 -13.71 -38.79
C MET A 73 4.70 -15.19 -38.66
N CYS A 74 4.47 -15.94 -39.74
CA CYS A 74 5.34 -17.05 -40.06
C CYS A 74 6.73 -16.49 -40.36
N GLY A 75 7.73 -17.00 -39.64
CA GLY A 75 9.07 -17.21 -40.21
C GLY A 75 10.09 -16.09 -40.08
N ARG A 76 11.12 -16.43 -39.28
CA ARG A 76 12.53 -15.98 -39.36
C ARG A 76 12.89 -14.62 -38.72
N ASN A 77 13.47 -14.76 -37.52
CA ASN A 77 14.66 -14.09 -37.02
C ASN A 77 14.69 -12.55 -37.02
N VAL A 78 14.25 -11.94 -35.91
CA VAL A 78 14.85 -10.71 -35.37
C VAL A 78 14.85 -10.83 -33.84
N GLY A 79 15.98 -10.53 -33.21
CA GLY A 79 16.31 -10.94 -31.85
C GLY A 79 15.52 -10.29 -30.70
N ASN A 80 15.71 -10.92 -29.53
CA ASN A 80 15.52 -10.44 -28.17
C ASN A 80 14.24 -9.64 -27.83
N GLY A 81 13.19 -10.35 -27.44
CA GLY A 81 11.98 -9.80 -26.84
C GLY A 81 11.95 -9.79 -25.30
N THR A 82 13.09 -9.66 -24.61
CA THR A 82 13.08 -9.45 -23.16
C THR A 82 14.26 -8.61 -22.71
N ILE A 83 13.98 -7.39 -22.26
CA ILE A 83 14.97 -6.50 -21.62
C ILE A 83 14.78 -6.63 -20.11
N ILE A 84 15.81 -7.09 -19.39
CA ILE A 84 15.84 -7.16 -17.92
C ILE A 84 16.93 -6.22 -17.42
N LEU A 85 16.55 -5.11 -16.77
CA LEU A 85 17.48 -4.20 -16.09
C LEU A 85 17.51 -4.51 -14.58
N ARG A 86 18.72 -4.55 -14.01
CA ARG A 86 18.97 -4.66 -12.56
C ARG A 86 19.63 -3.36 -12.07
N PRO A 87 19.06 -2.63 -11.10
CA PRO A 87 19.73 -1.49 -10.48
C PRO A 87 20.90 -1.97 -9.59
N GLY A 88 22.00 -1.24 -9.62
CA GLY A 88 23.32 -1.69 -9.19
C GLY A 88 23.54 -1.98 -7.69
N GLY A 89 24.33 -3.02 -7.44
CA GLY A 89 25.53 -2.96 -6.60
C GLY A 89 25.36 -2.88 -5.07
N HIS A 90 25.01 -3.99 -4.41
CA HIS A 90 25.54 -4.38 -3.09
C HIS A 90 25.69 -5.92 -3.04
N LYS A 91 26.86 -6.40 -2.61
CA LYS A 91 27.25 -7.81 -2.65
C LYS A 91 26.29 -8.69 -1.84
N THR A 92 25.60 -9.62 -2.49
CA THR A 92 24.79 -10.63 -1.82
C THR A 92 25.67 -11.78 -1.33
N LYS A 93 25.92 -11.86 -0.01
CA LYS A 93 26.23 -13.14 0.62
C LYS A 93 25.02 -14.05 0.47
N SER A 94 25.23 -15.25 -0.05
CA SER A 94 24.23 -16.30 -0.27
C SER A 94 23.47 -16.61 1.03
N HIS A 95 22.25 -16.11 1.17
CA HIS A 95 21.30 -16.61 2.16
C HIS A 95 20.37 -17.62 1.48
N LYS A 96 20.65 -18.89 1.72
CA LYS A 96 19.84 -20.06 1.38
C LYS A 96 18.37 -19.81 1.76
N LYS A 97 17.47 -19.74 0.77
CA LYS A 97 16.00 -19.66 0.98
C LYS A 97 15.57 -20.84 1.86
N ARG A 98 15.13 -20.57 3.08
CA ARG A 98 14.43 -21.55 3.93
C ARG A 98 12.94 -21.45 3.66
N ASN A 99 12.34 -22.54 3.19
CA ASN A 99 10.89 -22.64 2.98
C ASN A 99 10.17 -22.53 4.33
N PHE A 100 9.36 -21.46 4.49
CA PHE A 100 8.53 -21.22 5.67
C PHE A 100 7.12 -21.78 5.42
N VAL A 101 6.97 -23.10 5.44
CA VAL A 101 5.66 -23.76 5.58
C VAL A 101 5.84 -25.09 6.31
N LYS A 102 5.98 -25.03 7.63
CA LYS A 102 5.68 -26.18 8.48
C LYS A 102 4.92 -25.67 9.70
N ASN A 103 3.73 -26.23 9.89
CA ASN A 103 2.71 -25.97 10.92
C ASN A 103 1.56 -25.03 10.51
N ALA A 104 1.03 -25.21 9.30
CA ALA A 104 -0.42 -25.10 9.12
C ALA A 104 -1.04 -26.41 9.68
N CYS A 105 -2.09 -26.27 10.52
CA CYS A 105 -2.88 -27.33 11.16
C CYS A 105 -2.29 -27.98 12.43
N ARG A 106 -2.64 -27.40 13.59
CA ARG A 106 -3.08 -28.20 14.74
C ARG A 106 -4.32 -27.54 15.34
N LEU A 107 -5.48 -27.88 14.77
CA LEU A 107 -6.75 -27.84 15.48
C LEU A 107 -6.75 -29.11 16.35
N LEU A 108 -6.65 -28.93 17.67
CA LEU A 108 -7.26 -29.79 18.69
C LEU A 108 -7.59 -28.88 19.88
#